data_AF-A0A972NGT5-F1
#
_entry.id   AF-A0A972NGT5-F1
#
_cell.length_a   1.000
_cell.length_b   1.000
_cell.length_c   1.000
_cell.angle_alpha   90.00
_cell.angle_beta   90.00
_cell.angle_gamma   90.00
#
_symmetry.space_group_name_H-M   'P 1'
#
loop_
_entity.id
_entity.type
_entity.pdbx_description
1 polymer ?
#
loop_
_entity_poly.entity_id
_entity_poly.type
_entity_poly.pdbx_seq_one_letter_code
_entity_poly.pdbx_strand_id
1 'polypeptide(L)'
;MRVGRKASGDDWRVARNVVVAETDEQALEWVMDSKGGNYHYFAYLIEVMRRANYTIILKENPNDSDETLTVANLTKNQVIYGSSRTVIEKLAALRENVGPFGTLLLASMDASGRNRHREWETMRRLARDVAPALSKMK
;
A
#
# COMPACT_ATOMS: atom_id res chain seq x y z
N MET A 1 -18.32 -6.35 -26.85
CA MET A 1 -19.28 -5.23 -26.97
C MET A 1 -18.94 -4.15 -25.95
N ARG A 2 -18.78 -2.89 -26.38
CA ARG A 2 -18.79 -1.73 -25.48
C ARG A 2 -20.25 -1.31 -25.30
N VAL A 3 -20.80 -1.41 -24.09
CA VAL A 3 -22.22 -1.16 -23.77
C VAL A 3 -22.60 0.33 -23.67
N GLY A 4 -21.89 1.23 -24.37
CA GLY A 4 -22.22 2.66 -24.45
C GLY A 4 -22.05 3.49 -23.16
N ARG A 5 -21.77 2.87 -22.00
CA ARG A 5 -21.50 3.58 -20.75
C ARG A 5 -20.08 4.15 -20.74
N LYS A 6 -19.94 5.46 -20.51
CA LYS A 6 -18.63 6.09 -20.28
C LYS A 6 -18.05 5.53 -18.98
N ALA A 7 -16.84 4.99 -19.05
CA ALA A 7 -16.13 4.55 -17.85
C ALA A 7 -15.88 5.75 -16.94
N SER A 8 -16.29 5.67 -15.68
CA SER A 8 -15.85 6.58 -14.62
C SER A 8 -15.14 5.76 -13.55
N GLY A 9 -14.22 6.41 -12.83
CA GLY A 9 -13.52 5.79 -11.71
C GLY A 9 -14.34 5.73 -10.43
N ASP A 10 -15.54 6.32 -10.40
CA ASP A 10 -16.30 6.54 -9.16
C ASP A 10 -16.70 5.24 -8.45
N ASP A 11 -17.00 4.20 -9.24
CA ASP A 11 -17.37 2.88 -8.73
C ASP A 11 -16.14 2.00 -8.42
N TRP A 12 -14.93 2.45 -8.79
CA TRP A 12 -13.70 1.67 -8.65
C TRP A 12 -13.08 1.84 -7.28
N ARG A 13 -12.62 0.73 -6.73
CA ARG A 13 -11.97 0.64 -5.42
C ARG A 13 -10.59 0.04 -5.60
N VAL A 14 -9.56 0.71 -5.09
CA VAL A 14 -8.18 0.26 -5.18
C VAL A 14 -7.69 -0.07 -3.78
N ALA A 15 -7.28 -1.31 -3.55
CA ALA A 15 -6.70 -1.76 -2.29
C ALA A 15 -5.18 -1.50 -2.28
N ARG A 16 -4.67 -0.91 -1.20
CA ARG A 16 -3.23 -0.73 -0.98
C ARG A 16 -2.86 -0.95 0.47
N ASN A 17 -1.66 -1.48 0.69
CA ASN A 17 -0.97 -1.36 1.96
C ASN A 17 -0.48 0.09 2.08
N VAL A 18 -0.91 0.79 3.12
CA VAL A 18 -0.54 2.18 3.35
C VAL A 18 -0.11 2.33 4.80
N VAL A 19 1.00 3.03 5.03
CA VAL A 19 1.48 3.38 6.37
C VAL A 19 1.76 4.88 6.41
N VAL A 20 1.11 5.59 7.32
CA VAL A 20 1.30 7.03 7.47
C VAL A 20 1.83 7.32 8.85
N ALA A 21 2.96 8.01 8.92
CA ALA A 21 3.61 8.42 10.17
C ALA A 21 3.83 9.94 10.20
N GLU A 22 4.51 10.44 11.23
CA GLU A 22 4.85 11.87 11.32
C GLU A 22 5.83 12.28 10.23
N THR A 23 6.85 11.47 10.00
CA THR A 23 7.88 11.70 8.98
C THR A 23 8.06 10.49 8.07
N ASP A 24 8.72 10.69 6.94
CA ASP A 24 9.02 9.63 5.99
C ASP A 24 9.95 8.57 6.60
N GLU A 25 10.91 9.01 7.42
CA GLU A 25 11.86 8.16 8.13
C GLU A 25 11.16 7.27 9.15
N GLN A 26 10.22 7.82 9.92
CA GLN A 26 9.43 7.04 10.87
C GLN A 26 8.54 6.01 10.16
N ALA A 27 7.91 6.39 9.05
CA ALA A 27 7.12 5.47 8.25
C ALA A 27 7.99 4.32 7.70
N LEU A 28 9.20 4.64 7.23
CA LEU A 28 10.18 3.65 6.77
C LEU A 28 10.59 2.70 7.91
N GLU A 29 10.89 3.22 9.10
CA GLU A 29 11.21 2.41 10.28
C GLU A 29 10.08 1.42 10.58
N TRP A 30 8.82 1.87 10.57
CA TRP A 30 7.67 1.03 10.88
C TRP A 30 7.44 -0.10 9.89
N VAL A 31 7.59 0.18 8.58
CA VAL A 31 7.39 -0.84 7.54
C VAL A 31 8.56 -1.82 7.45
N MET A 32 9.75 -1.43 7.93
CA MET A 32 10.95 -2.27 7.94
C MET A 32 11.18 -3.00 9.28
N ASP A 33 10.42 -2.68 10.33
CA ASP A 33 10.50 -3.35 11.63
C ASP A 33 10.16 -4.84 11.48
N SER A 34 11.16 -5.71 11.66
CA SER A 34 11.02 -7.17 11.58
C SER A 34 9.98 -7.76 12.53
N LYS A 35 9.58 -7.02 13.57
CA LYS A 35 8.54 -7.41 14.53
C LYS A 35 7.18 -6.73 14.24
N GLY A 36 7.07 -5.96 13.17
CA GLY A 36 5.86 -5.25 12.77
C GLY A 36 4.91 -6.09 11.91
N GLY A 37 3.62 -5.77 11.95
CA GLY A 37 2.58 -6.46 11.18
C GLY A 37 2.82 -6.50 9.67
N ASN A 38 3.26 -5.37 9.08
CA ASN A 38 3.58 -5.30 7.64
C ASN A 38 4.72 -6.25 7.26
N TYR A 39 5.81 -6.27 8.03
CA TYR A 39 6.93 -7.16 7.77
C TYR A 39 6.50 -8.63 7.85
N HIS A 40 5.73 -8.99 8.88
CA HIS A 40 5.21 -10.34 9.04
C HIS A 40 4.32 -10.75 7.86
N TYR A 41 3.43 -9.86 7.40
CA TYR A 41 2.55 -10.10 6.26
C TYR A 41 3.34 -10.42 4.98
N PHE A 42 4.34 -9.61 4.62
CA PHE A 42 5.14 -9.88 3.42
C PHE A 42 6.02 -11.12 3.56
N ALA A 43 6.57 -11.39 4.75
CA ALA A 43 7.32 -12.63 4.99
C ALA A 43 6.44 -13.87 4.77
N TYR A 44 5.22 -13.85 5.32
CA TYR A 44 4.23 -14.89 5.10
C TYR A 44 3.82 -15.01 3.63
N LEU A 45 3.54 -13.88 2.96
CA LEU A 45 3.09 -13.86 1.57
C LEU A 45 4.14 -14.42 0.61
N ILE A 46 5.42 -14.08 0.78
CA ILE A 46 6.53 -14.64 0.00
C ILE A 46 6.55 -16.17 0.13
N GLU A 47 6.45 -16.68 1.36
CA GLU A 47 6.51 -18.12 1.62
C GLU A 47 5.31 -18.86 1.00
N VAL A 48 4.11 -18.31 1.13
CA VAL A 48 2.90 -18.86 0.49
C VAL A 48 3.06 -18.92 -1.03
N MET A 49 3.52 -17.85 -1.66
CA MET A 49 3.64 -17.80 -3.12
C MET A 49 4.76 -18.69 -3.66
N ARG A 50 5.86 -18.86 -2.91
CA ARG A 50 6.90 -19.85 -3.22
C ARG A 50 6.35 -21.27 -3.19
N ARG A 51 5.60 -21.64 -2.14
CA ARG A 51 4.98 -22.96 -2.02
C ARG A 51 3.93 -23.22 -3.11
N ALA A 52 3.23 -22.18 -3.55
CA ALA A 52 2.26 -22.26 -4.64
C ALA A 52 2.89 -22.25 -6.05
N ASN A 53 4.22 -22.12 -6.15
CA ASN A 53 4.93 -21.89 -7.42
C ASN A 53 4.32 -20.74 -8.24
N TYR A 54 3.96 -19.64 -7.56
CA TYR A 54 3.22 -18.52 -8.13
C TYR A 54 3.83 -17.16 -7.74
N THR A 55 5.16 -17.10 -7.63
CA THR A 55 5.91 -15.91 -7.20
C THR A 55 5.86 -14.75 -8.19
N ILE A 56 5.45 -14.99 -9.43
CA ILE A 56 5.32 -13.99 -10.50
C ILE A 56 4.48 -12.77 -10.09
N ILE A 57 3.46 -12.96 -9.22
CA ILE A 57 2.58 -11.87 -8.79
C ILE A 57 3.24 -10.88 -7.82
N LEU A 58 4.36 -11.27 -7.21
CA LEU A 58 5.07 -10.44 -6.24
C LEU A 58 6.20 -9.63 -6.91
N LYS A 59 6.56 -9.98 -8.14
CA LYS A 59 7.67 -9.34 -8.85
C LYS A 59 7.24 -8.03 -9.50
N GLU A 60 8.15 -7.08 -9.55
CA GLU A 60 7.95 -5.84 -10.31
C GLU A 60 8.04 -6.12 -11.81
N ASN A 61 9.06 -6.88 -12.24
CA ASN A 61 9.16 -7.43 -13.57
C ASN A 61 8.97 -8.96 -13.53
N PRO A 62 8.07 -9.54 -14.35
CA PRO A 62 7.88 -10.98 -14.43
C PRO A 62 9.18 -11.80 -14.65
N ASN A 63 10.19 -11.19 -15.26
CA ASN A 63 11.49 -11.81 -15.56
C ASN A 63 12.51 -11.70 -14.42
N ASP A 64 12.20 -11.01 -13.31
CA ASP A 64 13.12 -10.90 -12.17
C ASP A 64 13.35 -12.26 -11.52
N SER A 65 14.53 -12.45 -10.94
CA SER A 65 14.86 -13.66 -10.15
C SER A 65 14.03 -13.73 -8.86
N ASP A 66 13.64 -14.93 -8.43
CA ASP A 66 12.97 -15.15 -7.13
C ASP A 66 13.84 -14.75 -5.93
N GLU A 67 15.15 -14.60 -6.13
CA GLU A 67 16.10 -14.10 -5.12
C GLU A 67 15.85 -12.63 -4.76
N THR A 68 15.25 -11.85 -5.66
CA THR A 68 14.91 -10.44 -5.38
C THR A 68 13.70 -10.30 -4.44
N LEU A 69 12.94 -11.38 -4.23
CA LEU A 69 11.78 -11.44 -3.36
C LEU A 69 12.20 -11.49 -1.88
N THR A 70 12.60 -10.32 -1.39
CA THR A 70 12.86 -10.05 0.02
C THR A 70 11.74 -9.21 0.58
N VAL A 71 11.49 -9.32 1.89
CA VAL A 71 10.52 -8.48 2.60
C VAL A 71 10.84 -7.00 2.40
N ALA A 72 12.12 -6.64 2.45
CA ALA A 72 12.59 -5.27 2.22
C ALA A 72 12.18 -4.73 0.84
N ASN A 73 12.39 -5.50 -0.22
CA ASN A 73 12.07 -5.07 -1.58
C ASN A 73 10.56 -5.00 -1.80
N LEU A 74 9.82 -6.03 -1.35
CA LEU A 74 8.35 -6.01 -1.46
C LEU A 74 7.73 -4.87 -0.67
N THR A 75 8.18 -4.62 0.55
CA THR A 75 7.69 -3.49 1.34
C THR A 75 7.91 -2.17 0.60
N LYS A 76 9.10 -1.95 0.04
CA LYS A 76 9.41 -0.73 -0.72
C LYS A 76 8.55 -0.57 -1.97
N ASN A 77 8.25 -1.66 -2.66
CA ASN A 77 7.54 -1.65 -3.93
C ASN A 77 6.01 -1.65 -3.77
N GLN A 78 5.49 -2.32 -2.75
CA GLN A 78 4.05 -2.60 -2.60
C GLN A 78 3.37 -1.73 -1.54
N VAL A 79 4.12 -1.17 -0.58
CA VAL A 79 3.56 -0.32 0.48
C VAL A 79 3.71 1.14 0.11
N ILE A 80 2.61 1.88 0.17
CA ILE A 80 2.65 3.35 0.11
C ILE A 80 2.92 3.84 1.53
N TYR A 81 4.16 4.23 1.81
CA TYR A 81 4.54 4.75 3.13
C TYR A 81 5.12 6.16 3.08
N GLY A 82 4.94 6.91 4.16
CA GLY A 82 5.54 8.23 4.36
C GLY A 82 4.79 9.08 5.39
N SER A 83 5.16 10.35 5.45
CA SER A 83 4.34 11.41 6.02
C SER A 83 3.03 11.60 5.24
N SER A 84 2.06 12.33 5.80
CA SER A 84 0.79 12.62 5.12
C SER A 84 1.01 13.27 3.74
N ARG A 85 1.99 14.18 3.62
CA ARG A 85 2.34 14.83 2.35
C ARG A 85 2.84 13.81 1.32
N THR A 86 3.84 13.01 1.69
CA THR A 86 4.44 12.01 0.78
C THR A 86 3.41 10.96 0.35
N VAL A 87 2.49 10.56 1.24
CA VAL A 87 1.42 9.62 0.92
C VAL A 87 0.40 10.23 -0.04
N ILE A 88 0.04 11.51 0.12
CA ILE A 88 -0.82 12.23 -0.84
C ILE A 88 -0.17 12.22 -2.23
N GLU A 89 1.11 12.59 -2.33
CA GLU A 89 1.85 12.64 -3.59
C GLU A 89 1.90 11.26 -4.27
N LYS A 90 2.24 10.21 -3.51
CA LYS A 90 2.28 8.84 -4.02
C LYS A 90 0.91 8.34 -4.49
N LEU A 91 -0.17 8.68 -3.79
CA LEU A 91 -1.54 8.30 -4.19
C LEU A 91 -2.04 9.09 -5.40
N ALA A 92 -1.65 10.36 -5.52
CA ALA A 92 -1.93 11.16 -6.72
C ALA A 92 -1.21 10.57 -7.94
N ALA A 93 0.09 10.29 -7.82
CA ALA A 93 0.88 9.64 -8.86
C ALA A 93 0.33 8.25 -9.23
N LEU A 94 -0.12 7.46 -8.24
CA LEU A 94 -0.79 6.18 -8.49
C LEU A 94 -2.01 6.38 -9.38
N ARG A 95 -2.85 7.38 -9.09
CA ARG A 95 -4.08 7.67 -9.84
C ARG A 95 -3.80 8.15 -11.27
N GLU A 96 -2.70 8.87 -11.49
CA GLU A 96 -2.23 9.22 -12.83
C GLU A 96 -1.81 7.97 -13.62
N ASN A 97 -1.16 7.02 -12.96
CA ASN A 97 -0.66 5.80 -13.60
C ASN A 97 -1.77 4.77 -13.92
N VAL A 98 -2.65 4.49 -12.95
CA VAL A 98 -3.65 3.40 -13.07
C VAL A 98 -5.02 3.88 -13.53
N GLY A 99 -5.21 5.19 -13.65
CA GLY A 99 -6.48 5.83 -13.95
C GLY A 99 -7.31 6.17 -12.69
N PRO A 100 -8.48 6.79 -12.89
CA PRO A 100 -9.28 7.31 -11.78
C PRO A 100 -9.86 6.18 -10.94
N PHE A 101 -9.88 6.36 -9.62
CA PHE A 101 -10.64 5.52 -8.70
C PHE A 101 -11.33 6.36 -7.62
N GLY A 102 -12.48 5.89 -7.16
CA GLY A 102 -13.36 6.61 -6.23
C GLY A 102 -13.00 6.37 -4.77
N THR A 103 -12.47 5.19 -4.44
CA THR A 103 -12.18 4.78 -3.06
C THR A 103 -10.84 4.08 -2.94
N LEU A 104 -10.03 4.50 -1.97
CA LEU A 104 -8.88 3.76 -1.49
C LEU A 104 -9.34 2.81 -0.37
N LEU A 105 -9.04 1.52 -0.50
CA LEU A 105 -9.25 0.53 0.56
C LEU A 105 -7.90 0.27 1.26
N LEU A 106 -7.86 0.54 2.57
CA LEU A 106 -6.70 0.21 3.37
C LEU A 106 -6.64 -1.30 3.61
N ALA A 107 -5.59 -1.95 3.11
CA ALA A 107 -5.24 -3.31 3.49
C ALA A 107 -4.54 -3.26 4.86
N SER A 108 -5.34 -3.15 5.93
CA SER A 108 -4.85 -3.02 7.31
C SER A 108 -4.21 -4.32 7.80
N MET A 109 -3.21 -4.17 8.66
CA MET A 109 -2.54 -5.29 9.33
C MET A 109 -3.16 -5.55 10.70
N ASP A 110 -2.60 -6.51 11.44
CA ASP A 110 -2.90 -6.68 12.86
C ASP A 110 -2.73 -5.33 13.61
N ALA A 111 -3.83 -4.85 14.21
CA ALA A 111 -3.88 -3.60 14.97
C ALA A 111 -3.87 -3.83 16.49
N SER A 112 -3.33 -4.97 16.94
CA SER A 112 -3.16 -5.30 18.35
C SER A 112 -1.72 -5.05 18.85
N GLY A 113 -1.54 -5.12 20.17
CA GLY A 113 -0.23 -5.04 20.82
C GLY A 113 0.65 -3.89 20.32
N ARG A 114 1.87 -4.22 19.89
CA ARG A 114 2.87 -3.23 19.39
C ARG A 114 2.46 -2.53 18.10
N ASN A 115 1.59 -3.14 17.30
CA ASN A 115 1.16 -2.59 16.01
C ASN A 115 0.05 -1.56 16.18
N ARG A 116 -0.73 -1.64 17.28
CA ARG A 116 -1.93 -0.83 17.52
C ARG A 116 -1.72 0.66 17.28
N HIS A 117 -0.66 1.23 17.84
CA HIS A 117 -0.38 2.66 17.68
C HIS A 117 -0.15 3.04 16.22
N ARG A 118 0.63 2.23 15.49
CA ARG A 118 1.02 2.49 14.09
C ARG A 118 -0.18 2.41 13.15
N GLU A 119 -1.02 1.38 13.31
CA GLU A 119 -2.25 1.22 12.52
C GLU A 119 -3.25 2.34 12.82
N TRP A 120 -3.42 2.70 14.09
CA TRP A 120 -4.35 3.76 14.48
C TRP A 120 -3.90 5.13 13.97
N GLU A 121 -2.60 5.43 14.06
CA GLU A 121 -2.05 6.69 13.54
C GLU A 121 -2.14 6.78 12.02
N THR A 122 -1.86 5.67 11.33
CA THR A 122 -2.07 5.54 9.88
C THR A 122 -3.52 5.85 9.51
N MET A 123 -4.49 5.20 10.15
CA MET A 123 -5.92 5.46 9.89
C MET A 123 -6.31 6.90 10.22
N ARG A 124 -5.81 7.45 11.33
CA ARG A 124 -6.09 8.83 11.74
C ARG A 124 -5.63 9.83 10.69
N ARG A 125 -4.40 9.71 10.18
CA ARG A 125 -3.84 10.59 9.15
C ARG A 125 -4.49 10.38 7.79
N LEU A 126 -4.81 9.14 7.44
CA LEU A 126 -5.56 8.86 6.21
C LEU A 126 -6.91 9.59 6.21
N ALA A 127 -7.63 9.54 7.33
CA ALA A 127 -8.94 10.18 7.45
C ALA A 127 -8.86 11.71 7.56
N ARG A 128 -7.89 12.26 8.31
CA ARG A 128 -7.83 13.69 8.62
C ARG A 128 -7.04 14.52 7.61
N ASP A 129 -6.02 13.95 7.00
CA ASP A 129 -5.06 14.69 6.17
C ASP A 129 -5.16 14.25 4.71
N VAL A 130 -5.04 12.94 4.46
CA VAL A 130 -4.86 12.40 3.10
C VAL A 130 -6.17 12.40 2.31
N ALA A 131 -7.25 11.81 2.83
CA ALA A 131 -8.51 11.70 2.12
C ALA A 131 -9.14 13.08 1.77
N PRO A 132 -9.13 14.09 2.67
CA PRO A 132 -9.60 15.43 2.33
C PRO A 132 -8.73 16.10 1.26
N ALA A 133 -7.41 15.92 1.28
CA ALA A 133 -6.52 16.48 0.27
C ALA A 133 -6.77 15.87 -1.11
N LEU A 134 -6.83 14.54 -1.21
CA LEU A 134 -7.08 13.84 -2.48
C LEU A 134 -8.46 14.14 -3.07
N SER A 135 -9.46 14.41 -2.22
CA SER A 135 -10.81 14.79 -2.68
C SER A 135 -10.84 16.16 -3.35
N LYS A 136 -9.93 17.07 -2.98
CA LYS A 136 -9.78 18.40 -3.61
C LYS A 136 -9.01 18.34 -4.93
N MET A 137 -8.32 17.22 -5.20
CA MET A 137 -7.56 16.98 -6.43
C MET A 137 -8.39 16.24 -7.50
N LYS A 138 -9.69 15.99 -7.25
CA LYS A 138 -10.61 15.33 -8.18
C LYS A 138 -11.06 16.24 -9.31
#